data_AF-A0A3S5B2J0-F1
#
_entry.id   AF-A0A3S5B2J0-F1
#
_cell.length_a   1.000
_cell.length_b   1.000
_cell.length_c   1.000
_cell.angle_alpha   90.00
_cell.angle_beta   90.00
_cell.angle_gamma   90.00
#
_symmetry.space_group_name_H-M   'P 1'
#
loop_
_entity.id
_entity.type
_entity.pdbx_description
1 polymer ?
#
loop_
_entity_poly.entity_id
_entity_poly.type
_entity_poly.pdbx_seq_one_letter_code
_entity_poly.pdbx_strand_id
1 'polypeptide(L)' 'MNNRQVVQEIERDYRMPNPGTVSRPCPDDLYNIMLKCWDARPSQRPTFRSLHEIFENWSTHVEGQYLDN' A
#
# COMPACT_ATOMS: atom_id res chain seq x y z
N MET A 1 6.90 14.18 14.35
CA MET A 1 6.70 13.10 15.35
C MET A 1 8.06 12.58 15.76
N ASN A 2 8.31 12.39 17.06
CA ASN A 2 9.48 11.65 17.54
C ASN A 2 9.17 10.13 17.61
N ASN A 3 10.18 9.29 17.82
CA ASN A 3 10.02 7.82 17.80
C ASN A 3 8.99 7.31 18.82
N ARG A 4 8.93 7.92 20.03
CA ARG A 4 7.95 7.52 21.05
C ARG A 4 6.52 7.84 20.62
N GLN A 5 6.31 9.01 20.03
CA GLN A 5 5.01 9.41 19.49
C GLN A 5 4.57 8.48 18.35
N VAL A 6 5.49 8.06 17.47
CA VAL A 6 5.17 7.12 16.37
C VAL A 6 4.63 5.79 16.93
N VAL A 7 5.29 5.22 17.95
CA VAL A 7 4.84 3.97 18.58
C VAL A 7 3.43 4.12 19.15
N GLN A 8 3.18 5.20 19.90
CA GLN A 8 1.87 5.48 20.50
C GLN A 8 0.76 5.65 19.47
N GLU A 9 1.04 6.29 18.34
CA GLU A 9 0.05 6.47 17.28
C GLU A 9 -0.23 5.13 16.56
N ILE A 10 0.79 4.32 16.29
CA ILE A 10 0.61 2.98 15.69
C ILE A 10 -0.27 2.08 16.57
N GLU A 11 -0.09 2.15 17.89
CA GLU A 11 -0.91 1.43 18.89
C GLU A 11 -2.38 1.88 18.92
N ARG A 12 -2.67 3.11 18.45
CA ARG A 12 -4.03 3.65 18.28
C ARG A 12 -4.61 3.38 16.89
N ASP A 13 -4.02 2.43 16.16
CA ASP A 13 -4.35 2.10 14.78
C ASP A 13 -4.14 3.23 13.76
N TYR A 14 -3.41 4.30 14.13
CA TYR A 14 -3.02 5.31 13.15
C TYR A 14 -2.06 4.72 12.11
N ARG A 15 -2.30 5.04 10.84
CA ARG A 15 -1.37 4.84 9.73
C ARG A 15 -1.24 6.14 8.95
N MET A 16 -0.07 6.35 8.35
CA MET A 16 0.17 7.53 7.51
C MET A 16 -0.84 7.56 6.36
N PRO A 17 -1.41 8.72 6.01
CA PRO A 17 -2.33 8.83 4.88
C PRO A 17 -1.62 8.49 3.56
N ASN A 18 -2.42 8.28 2.51
CA ASN A 18 -1.90 8.05 1.16
C ASN A 18 -0.94 9.20 0.76
N PRO A 19 0.34 8.90 0.45
CA PRO A 19 1.33 9.93 0.13
C PRO A 19 1.22 10.46 -1.30
N GLY A 20 0.20 10.05 -2.06
CA GLY A 20 -0.02 10.42 -3.45
C GLY A 20 -0.14 11.94 -3.62
N THR A 21 0.61 12.47 -4.59
CA THR A 21 0.50 13.86 -5.06
C THR A 21 0.29 13.87 -6.56
N VAL A 22 -0.04 15.02 -7.14
CA VAL A 22 -0.20 15.18 -8.59
C VAL A 22 1.09 14.80 -9.35
N SER A 23 2.27 15.11 -8.79
CA SER A 23 3.57 14.79 -9.40
C SER A 23 4.08 13.39 -9.05
N ARG A 24 3.51 12.74 -8.04
CA ARG A 24 3.89 11.40 -7.58
C ARG A 24 2.64 10.63 -7.16
N PRO A 25 1.85 10.12 -8.12
CA PRO A 25 0.63 9.41 -7.80
C PRO A 25 0.96 8.16 -6.97
N CYS A 26 0.15 7.91 -5.95
CA CYS A 26 0.11 6.64 -5.24
C CYS A 26 -1.34 6.15 -5.37
N PRO A 27 -1.61 5.27 -6.35
CA PRO A 27 -2.95 4.74 -6.58
C PRO A 27 -3.52 4.13 -5.30
N ASP A 28 -4.83 4.20 -5.13
CA ASP A 28 -5.48 3.70 -3.92
C ASP A 28 -5.23 2.21 -3.69
N ASP A 29 -5.13 1.42 -4.77
CA ASP A 29 -4.80 0.00 -4.67
C ASP A 29 -3.40 -0.22 -4.06
N LEU A 30 -2.44 0.67 -4.32
CA LEU A 30 -1.08 0.58 -3.76
C LEU A 30 -1.09 0.90 -2.30
N TYR A 31 -1.79 1.97 -1.95
CA TYR A 31 -1.97 2.34 -0.58
C TYR A 31 -2.75 1.27 0.21
N ASN A 32 -3.75 0.63 -0.38
CA ASN A 32 -4.49 -0.50 0.21
C ASN A 32 -3.57 -1.69 0.49
N ILE A 33 -2.58 -1.97 -0.36
CA ILE A 33 -1.57 -3.00 -0.10
C ILE A 33 -0.66 -2.59 1.06
N MET A 34 -0.25 -1.32 1.15
CA MET A 34 0.49 -0.82 2.31
C MET A 34 -0.30 -1.00 3.61
N LEU A 35 -1.60 -0.69 3.62
CA LEU A 35 -2.47 -0.91 4.78
C LEU A 35 -2.55 -2.38 5.19
N LYS A 36 -2.64 -3.32 4.23
CA LYS A 36 -2.58 -4.77 4.50
C LYS A 36 -1.23 -5.18 5.12
N CYS A 37 -0.12 -4.64 4.62
CA CYS A 37 1.21 -4.87 5.22
C CYS A 37 1.32 -4.34 6.65
N TRP A 38 0.58 -3.27 6.97
CA TRP A 38 0.57 -2.64 8.28
C TRP A 38 -0.57 -3.09 9.20
N ASP A 39 -1.20 -4.24 8.93
CA ASP A 39 -2.24 -4.80 9.81
C ASP A 39 -1.69 -5.00 11.24
N ALA A 40 -2.51 -4.61 12.22
CA ALA A 40 -2.19 -4.76 13.64
C ALA A 40 -1.94 -6.22 14.02
N ARG A 41 -2.66 -7.16 13.40
CA ARG A 41 -2.50 -8.61 13.57
C ARG A 41 -1.46 -9.14 12.58
N PRO A 42 -0.31 -9.65 13.05
CA PRO A 42 0.74 -10.15 12.16
C PRO A 42 0.27 -11.27 11.21
N SER A 43 -0.68 -12.10 11.64
CA SER A 43 -1.24 -13.20 10.85
C SER A 43 -2.12 -12.76 9.68
N GLN A 44 -2.55 -11.50 9.63
CA GLN A 44 -3.33 -10.94 8.53
C GLN A 44 -2.46 -10.26 7.46
N ARG A 45 -1.17 -10.08 7.76
CA ARG A 45 -0.24 -9.45 6.81
C ARG A 45 0.05 -10.41 5.65
N PRO A 46 0.12 -9.91 4.41
CA PRO A 46 0.46 -10.73 3.26
C PRO A 46 1.88 -11.28 3.38
N THR A 47 2.10 -12.46 2.81
CA THR A 47 3.46 -13.00 2.67
C THR A 47 4.20 -12.29 1.53
N PHE A 48 5.52 -12.31 1.55
CA PHE A 48 6.30 -11.78 0.43
C PHE A 48 5.98 -12.48 -0.91
N ARG A 49 5.66 -13.79 -0.90
CA ARG A 49 5.19 -14.50 -2.09
C ARG A 49 3.91 -13.88 -2.64
N SER A 50 2.92 -13.66 -1.78
CA SER A 50 1.66 -13.03 -2.18
C SER A 50 1.87 -11.60 -2.69
N LEU A 51 2.73 -10.81 -2.04
CA LEU A 51 3.08 -9.48 -2.53
C LEU A 51 3.71 -9.54 -3.92
N HIS A 52 4.66 -10.44 -4.16
CA HIS A 52 5.29 -10.62 -5.46
C HIS A 52 4.24 -10.95 -6.54
N GLU A 53 3.36 -11.92 -6.30
CA GLU A 53 2.28 -12.29 -7.23
C GLU A 53 1.33 -11.11 -7.52
N ILE A 54 1.01 -10.29 -6.52
CA ILE A 54 0.18 -9.08 -6.69
C ILE A 54 0.89 -8.06 -7.58
N PHE A 55 2.17 -7.79 -7.34
CA PHE A 55 2.93 -6.77 -8.08
C PHE A 55 3.26 -7.19 -9.51
N GLU A 56 3.49 -8.48 -9.78
CA GLU A 56 3.68 -8.99 -11.14
C GLU A 56 2.43 -8.76 -12.01
N ASN A 57 1.26 -9.00 -11.44
CA ASN A 57 -0.03 -8.82 -12.13
C ASN A 57 -0.51 -7.36 -12.16
N TRP A 58 0.19 -6.45 -11.47
CA TRP A 58 -0.13 -5.03 -11.47
C TRP A 58 0.21 -4.38 -12.81
N SER A 59 1.39 -4.67 -13.34
CA SER A 59 1.95 -4.02 -14.54
C SER A 59 1.10 -4.19 -15.80
N THR A 60 0.19 -5.15 -15.84
CA THR A 60 -0.70 -5.43 -16.99
C THR A 60 -1.89 -4.47 -17.13
N HIS A 61 -2.11 -3.53 -16.20
CA HIS A 61 -3.21 -2.56 -16.28
C HIS A 61 -2.84 -1.22 -16.96
N VAL A 62 -1.56 -1.01 -17.32
CA VAL A 62 -1.10 0.23 -17.96
C VAL A 62 -1.14 0.13 -19.50
N GLU A 63 -1.02 -1.07 -20.06
CA GLU A 63 -0.99 -1.29 -21.51
C GLU A 63 -2.39 -1.41 -22.14
N GLY A 64 -3.40 -1.85 -21.37
CA GLY A 64 -4.77 -2.00 -21.89
C GLY A 64 -5.44 -0.68 -22.30
N GLN A 65 -4.99 0.47 -21.77
CA GLN A 65 -5.58 1.77 -22.08
C GLN A 65 -5.15 2.36 -23.44
N TYR A 66 -4.16 1.76 -24.11
CA TYR A 66 -3.73 2.16 -25.46
C TYR A 66 -4.36 1.34 -26.58
N LEU A 67 -5.08 0.25 -26.25
CA LEU A 67 -5.69 -0.65 -27.25
C LEU A 67 -7.19 -0.37 -27.48
N ASP A 68 -7.78 0.54 -26.70
CA ASP A 68 -9.22 0.87 -26.75
C ASP A 68 -9.54 2.29 -27.28
N ASN A 69 -8.62 2.99 -27.97
CA ASN A 69 -8.91 4.20 -28.76
C ASN A 69 -8.04 4.34 -30.01
#